data_AF-A0A1V9ZQC9-F1
#
_entry.id   AF-A0A1V9ZQC9-F1
#
_cell.length_a   1.000
_cell.length_b   1.000
_cell.length_c   1.000
_cell.angle_alpha   90.00
_cell.angle_beta   90.00
_cell.angle_gamma   90.00
#
_symmetry.space_group_name_H-M   'P 1'
#
loop_
_entity.id
_entity.type
_entity.pdbx_description
1 polymer ?
#
loop_
_entity_poly.entity_id
_entity_poly.type
_entity_poly.pdbx_seq_one_letter_code
_entity_poly.pdbx_strand_id
1 'polypeptide(L)'
;MSVGPKDIESFNKQVEASRAEALMKRIEDLEAENENLRFLHAKSEKEVHEFVAYFQRELGNREKIAAKLTEELNETKSKHTEDMESWHVKYDMDTKQLKETSRSLESTLSSKLKISQEDLSKLEIFRDMREVLEKRLNTVTETLEAERTAHKETIAMMERKFLEEKARAQKDTEKRIEKIKQQSREDARNILDADTRKIVTDNKRMGEELRFQLQMTDELQREKDKLINQNKALTCEVQMHADKEQEYAKYGQRQTREIRQLQAKVKTLEKSLCQVVSTFEKEKHALTIKTEKELDDVSLDADGLRKLLKLKNKELRAMKRLAQTILDQRTDAKQLMDERKKAAEHEKRQDAKLTPAERGLKFPRLKNTVLPSNNASFGCKDKVDLRSLSWEERERVLRLLFSKINSMQGFFEGSTASIDGPTPFLTEQPTQSLFPNC
;
A
#
# COMPACT_ATOMS: atom_id res chain seq x y z
N MET A 1 181.80 171.50 150.55
CA MET A 1 180.39 171.97 150.69
C MET A 1 179.57 171.20 149.66
N SER A 2 178.49 170.50 150.02
CA SER A 2 177.12 171.03 150.28
C SER A 2 176.51 171.63 149.00
N VAL A 3 175.34 171.27 148.44
CA VAL A 3 174.11 170.49 148.82
C VAL A 3 173.57 169.81 147.52
N GLY A 4 172.76 168.75 147.43
CA GLY A 4 172.11 167.82 148.39
C GLY A 4 171.18 166.80 147.66
N PRO A 5 170.52 165.82 148.34
CA PRO A 5 170.18 164.53 147.73
C PRO A 5 168.72 164.26 147.26
N LYS A 6 167.87 165.25 146.91
CA LYS A 6 166.41 165.01 146.75
C LYS A 6 165.78 165.13 145.34
N ASP A 7 166.39 165.82 144.38
CA ASP A 7 165.62 166.23 143.19
C ASP A 7 165.72 165.28 141.99
N ILE A 8 166.80 164.52 141.82
CA ILE A 8 166.98 163.60 140.67
C ILE A 8 166.05 162.38 140.75
N GLU A 9 165.69 161.94 141.96
CA GLU A 9 164.75 160.83 142.18
C GLU A 9 163.30 161.19 141.75
N SER A 10 162.96 162.48 141.71
CA SER A 10 161.66 162.95 141.21
C SER A 10 161.53 162.82 139.69
N PHE A 11 162.62 163.06 138.95
CA PHE A 11 162.62 163.02 137.48
C PHE A 11 162.49 161.60 136.94
N ASN A 12 163.17 160.62 137.55
CA ASN A 12 163.01 159.21 137.18
C ASN A 12 161.57 158.70 137.40
N LYS A 13 160.89 159.14 138.48
CA LYS A 13 159.46 158.82 138.68
C LYS A 13 158.54 159.41 137.62
N GLN A 14 158.86 160.59 137.09
CA GLN A 14 158.02 161.26 136.10
C GLN A 14 158.12 160.60 134.70
N VAL A 15 159.31 160.10 134.33
CA VAL A 15 159.52 159.36 133.07
C VAL A 15 158.88 157.96 133.12
N GLU A 16 159.01 157.25 134.24
CA GLU A 16 158.32 155.96 134.46
C GLU A 16 156.79 156.11 134.38
N ALA A 17 156.23 157.17 134.97
CA ALA A 17 154.79 157.45 134.94
C ALA A 17 154.27 157.68 133.51
N SER A 18 154.93 158.52 132.69
CA SER A 18 154.47 158.76 131.31
C SER A 18 154.58 157.52 130.42
N ARG A 19 155.55 156.63 130.72
CA ARG A 19 155.72 155.36 130.01
C ARG A 19 154.63 154.34 130.37
N ALA A 20 154.19 154.31 131.63
CA ALA A 20 153.04 153.51 132.06
C ALA A 20 151.72 154.00 131.44
N GLU A 21 151.53 155.32 131.34
CA GLU A 21 150.36 155.95 130.73
C GLU A 21 150.24 155.65 129.23
N ALA A 22 151.37 155.70 128.50
CA ALA A 22 151.43 155.29 127.09
C ALA A 22 151.13 153.80 126.87
N LEU A 23 151.50 152.93 127.82
CA LEU A 23 151.19 151.50 127.76
C LEU A 23 149.72 151.20 128.08
N MET A 24 149.10 151.90 129.04
CA MET A 24 147.67 151.77 129.33
C MET A 24 146.82 152.15 128.11
N LYS A 25 147.12 153.28 127.45
CA LYS A 25 146.41 153.67 126.23
C LYS A 25 146.56 152.64 125.10
N ARG A 26 147.74 152.01 124.99
CA ARG A 26 147.97 150.93 124.01
C ARG A 26 147.18 149.65 124.34
N ILE A 27 146.85 149.40 125.61
CA ILE A 27 145.98 148.30 126.02
C ILE A 27 144.52 148.62 125.66
N GLU A 28 144.02 149.83 125.95
CA GLU A 28 142.68 150.27 125.54
C GLU A 28 142.48 150.15 124.01
N ASP A 29 143.44 150.61 123.20
CA ASP A 29 143.39 150.47 121.73
C ASP A 29 143.27 149.00 121.29
N LEU A 30 144.00 148.08 121.95
CA LEU A 30 144.02 146.65 121.63
C LEU A 30 142.78 145.90 122.16
N GLU A 31 142.17 146.38 123.23
CA GLU A 31 140.88 145.86 123.74
C GLU A 31 139.74 146.28 122.80
N ALA A 32 139.71 147.54 122.36
CA ALA A 32 138.76 148.02 121.36
C ALA A 32 138.91 147.29 120.00
N GLU A 33 140.14 147.03 119.55
CA GLU A 33 140.40 146.24 118.35
C GLU A 33 139.94 144.77 118.52
N ASN A 34 140.11 144.17 119.70
CA ASN A 34 139.59 142.83 120.01
C ASN A 34 138.05 142.78 120.01
N GLU A 35 137.36 143.76 120.59
CA GLU A 35 135.90 143.82 120.54
C GLU A 35 135.39 143.96 119.10
N ASN A 36 136.02 144.82 118.30
CA ASN A 36 135.67 144.98 116.89
C ASN A 36 135.88 143.69 116.08
N LEU A 37 136.98 142.98 116.29
CA LEU A 37 137.24 141.67 115.67
C LEU A 37 136.19 140.62 116.07
N ARG A 38 135.79 140.58 117.35
CA ARG A 38 134.72 139.68 117.83
C ARG A 38 133.36 140.01 117.20
N PHE A 39 133.02 141.29 117.06
CA PHE A 39 131.80 141.72 116.38
C PHE A 39 131.80 141.31 114.89
N LEU A 40 132.91 141.53 114.18
CA LEU A 40 133.08 141.10 112.80
C LEU A 40 132.96 139.58 112.63
N HIS A 41 133.55 138.81 113.54
CA HIS A 41 133.45 137.34 113.51
C HIS A 41 132.02 136.85 113.78
N ALA A 42 131.32 137.44 114.75
CA ALA A 42 129.92 137.11 115.01
C ALA A 42 128.98 137.51 113.86
N LYS A 43 129.31 138.57 113.11
CA LYS A 43 128.59 138.99 111.89
C LYS A 43 128.83 138.00 110.75
N SER A 44 130.07 137.60 110.50
CA SER A 44 130.40 136.62 109.45
C SER A 44 129.82 135.24 109.75
N GLU A 45 129.80 134.80 111.01
CA GLU A 45 129.12 133.56 111.41
C GLU A 45 127.61 133.60 111.10
N LYS A 46 126.93 134.73 111.37
CA LYS A 46 125.50 134.88 111.01
C LYS A 46 125.29 134.82 109.50
N GLU A 47 126.10 135.54 108.73
CA GLU A 47 126.03 135.52 107.26
C GLU A 47 126.27 134.10 106.70
N VAL A 48 127.24 133.35 107.25
CA VAL A 48 127.49 131.95 106.89
C VAL A 48 126.29 131.05 107.25
N HIS A 49 125.70 131.20 108.44
CA HIS A 49 124.51 130.43 108.82
C HIS A 49 123.30 130.74 107.94
N GLU A 50 123.09 132.00 107.56
CA GLU A 50 122.03 132.40 106.62
C GLU A 50 122.25 131.81 105.23
N PHE A 51 123.49 131.84 104.71
CA PHE A 51 123.83 131.17 103.45
C PHE A 51 123.60 129.66 103.52
N VAL A 52 124.05 128.98 104.58
CA VAL A 52 123.85 127.53 104.76
C VAL A 52 122.36 127.21 104.87
N ALA A 53 121.58 127.98 105.64
CA ALA A 53 120.14 127.78 105.76
C ALA A 53 119.38 128.03 104.44
N TYR A 54 119.82 129.02 103.64
CA TYR A 54 119.30 129.25 102.29
C TYR A 54 119.61 128.08 101.37
N PHE A 55 120.88 127.64 101.30
CA PHE A 55 121.28 126.52 100.45
C PHE A 55 120.64 125.19 100.87
N GLN A 56 120.50 124.90 102.16
CA GLN A 56 119.77 123.72 102.64
C GLN A 56 118.29 123.76 102.26
N ARG A 57 117.65 124.93 102.34
CA ARG A 57 116.24 125.10 101.93
C ARG A 57 116.08 124.95 100.41
N GLU A 58 116.99 125.54 99.63
CA GLU A 58 116.96 125.48 98.17
C GLU A 58 117.32 124.09 97.64
N LEU A 59 118.31 123.40 98.23
CA LEU A 59 118.60 121.99 97.97
C LEU A 59 117.42 121.10 98.33
N GLY A 60 116.85 121.24 99.53
CA GLY A 60 115.68 120.46 99.94
C GLY A 60 114.43 120.74 99.08
N ASN A 61 114.30 121.95 98.52
CA ASN A 61 113.26 122.24 97.52
C ASN A 61 113.55 121.56 96.17
N ARG A 62 114.80 121.62 95.69
CA ARG A 62 115.22 120.94 94.44
C ARG A 62 115.14 119.41 94.55
N GLU A 63 115.47 118.84 95.71
CA GLU A 63 115.31 117.42 96.01
C GLU A 63 113.83 117.01 96.01
N LYS A 64 112.94 117.81 96.62
CA LYS A 64 111.48 117.59 96.52
C LYS A 64 110.97 117.68 95.08
N ILE A 65 111.48 118.63 94.28
CA ILE A 65 111.12 118.77 92.86
C ILE A 65 111.64 117.57 92.06
N ALA A 66 112.89 117.15 92.29
CA ALA A 66 113.48 115.99 91.63
C ALA A 66 112.75 114.68 92.00
N ALA A 67 112.37 114.51 93.28
CA ALA A 67 111.56 113.38 93.73
C ALA A 67 110.20 113.35 93.02
N LYS A 68 109.46 114.48 92.99
CA LYS A 68 108.19 114.59 92.27
C LYS A 68 108.33 114.31 90.78
N LEU A 69 109.32 114.89 90.10
CA LEU A 69 109.54 114.64 88.67
C LEU A 69 109.94 113.18 88.39
N THR A 70 110.61 112.52 89.34
CA THR A 70 110.95 111.09 89.23
C THR A 70 109.72 110.21 89.47
N GLU A 71 108.86 110.57 90.43
CA GLU A 71 107.58 109.92 90.71
C GLU A 71 106.62 110.05 89.52
N GLU A 72 106.41 111.27 89.00
CA GLU A 72 105.63 111.55 87.79
C GLU A 72 106.19 110.82 86.55
N LEU A 73 107.52 110.76 86.38
CA LEU A 73 108.16 110.01 85.29
C LEU A 73 107.95 108.50 85.43
N ASN A 74 107.92 107.96 86.65
CA ASN A 74 107.69 106.53 86.89
C ASN A 74 106.20 106.18 86.74
N GLU A 75 105.29 107.02 87.25
CA GLU A 75 103.85 106.86 87.02
C GLU A 75 103.50 106.91 85.52
N THR A 76 104.02 107.88 84.78
CA THR A 76 103.73 108.00 83.34
C THR A 76 104.30 106.85 82.53
N LYS A 77 105.47 106.32 82.92
CA LYS A 77 106.00 105.06 82.36
C LYS A 77 105.11 103.87 82.68
N SER A 78 104.69 103.68 83.94
CA SER A 78 103.82 102.58 84.36
C SER A 78 102.50 102.60 83.58
N LYS A 79 101.84 103.76 83.54
CA LYS A 79 100.60 103.99 82.78
C LYS A 79 100.80 103.69 81.30
N HIS A 80 101.90 104.14 80.69
CA HIS A 80 102.18 103.84 79.29
C HIS A 80 102.44 102.34 79.03
N THR A 81 103.14 101.64 79.92
CA THR A 81 103.32 100.18 79.81
C THR A 81 102.03 99.42 80.01
N GLU A 82 101.20 99.81 80.99
CA GLU A 82 99.88 99.23 81.25
C GLU A 82 98.93 99.46 80.06
N ASP A 83 98.89 100.68 79.50
CA ASP A 83 98.12 101.01 78.30
C ASP A 83 98.61 100.17 77.11
N MET A 84 99.92 100.10 76.87
CA MET A 84 100.51 99.35 75.77
C MET A 84 100.23 97.84 75.88
N GLU A 85 100.37 97.26 77.07
CA GLU A 85 100.00 95.87 77.35
C GLU A 85 98.49 95.64 77.15
N SER A 86 97.63 96.56 77.62
CA SER A 86 96.17 96.46 77.42
C SER A 86 95.79 96.48 75.94
N TRP A 87 96.45 97.34 75.15
CA TRP A 87 96.27 97.40 73.69
C TRP A 87 96.78 96.13 73.01
N HIS A 88 97.93 95.61 73.38
CA HIS A 88 98.45 94.34 72.84
C HIS A 88 97.51 93.18 73.16
N VAL A 89 97.07 93.03 74.41
CA VAL A 89 96.11 91.98 74.82
C VAL A 89 94.80 92.11 74.06
N LYS A 90 94.29 93.34 73.88
CA LYS A 90 93.06 93.59 73.11
C LYS A 90 93.23 93.23 71.63
N TYR A 91 94.27 93.72 70.95
CA TYR A 91 94.51 93.40 69.54
C TYR A 91 94.79 91.90 69.33
N ASP A 92 95.48 91.23 70.25
CA ASP A 92 95.67 89.78 70.21
C ASP A 92 94.35 89.03 70.39
N MET A 93 93.48 89.49 71.29
CA MET A 93 92.16 88.90 71.53
C MET A 93 91.24 89.09 70.32
N ASP A 94 91.14 90.31 69.79
CA ASP A 94 90.37 90.63 68.58
C ASP A 94 90.90 89.82 67.37
N THR A 95 92.22 89.69 67.23
CA THR A 95 92.86 88.87 66.19
C THR A 95 92.57 87.38 66.35
N LYS A 96 92.54 86.85 67.58
CA LYS A 96 92.16 85.45 67.86
C LYS A 96 90.68 85.21 67.52
N GLN A 97 89.78 86.08 67.98
CA GLN A 97 88.35 86.00 67.68
C GLN A 97 88.08 86.09 66.17
N LEU A 98 88.75 87.00 65.44
CA LEU A 98 88.59 87.11 63.99
C LEU A 98 89.10 85.86 63.25
N LYS A 99 90.20 85.24 63.73
CA LYS A 99 90.71 83.97 63.18
C LYS A 99 89.78 82.80 63.48
N GLU A 100 89.18 82.73 64.67
CA GLU A 100 88.25 81.65 65.05
C GLU A 100 86.89 81.78 64.33
N THR A 101 86.38 83.00 64.18
CA THR A 101 85.17 83.27 63.39
C THR A 101 85.40 82.99 61.90
N SER A 102 86.55 83.38 61.32
CA SER A 102 86.90 83.01 59.93
C SER A 102 86.99 81.49 59.76
N ARG A 103 87.73 80.78 60.63
CA ARG A 103 87.87 79.31 60.57
C ARG A 103 86.54 78.57 60.70
N SER A 104 85.66 79.02 61.59
CA SER A 104 84.33 78.40 61.75
C SER A 104 83.42 78.70 60.54
N LEU A 105 83.46 79.91 60.00
CA LEU A 105 82.76 80.25 58.76
C LEU A 105 83.28 79.42 57.58
N GLU A 106 84.59 79.35 57.37
CA GLU A 106 85.25 78.52 56.35
C GLU A 106 84.88 77.04 56.49
N SER A 107 84.89 76.49 57.71
CA SER A 107 84.49 75.11 57.98
C SER A 107 83.02 74.85 57.63
N THR A 108 82.11 75.75 58.00
CA THR A 108 80.67 75.61 57.66
C THR A 108 80.40 75.78 56.17
N LEU A 109 81.10 76.71 55.49
CA LEU A 109 80.98 76.91 54.04
C LEU A 109 81.57 75.73 53.26
N SER A 110 82.73 75.21 53.67
CA SER A 110 83.34 74.01 53.09
C SER A 110 82.43 72.79 53.26
N SER A 111 81.82 72.62 54.44
CA SER A 111 80.84 71.55 54.69
C SER A 111 79.60 71.68 53.80
N LYS A 112 79.03 72.89 53.66
CA LYS A 112 77.90 73.15 52.75
C LYS A 112 78.25 72.91 51.29
N LEU A 113 79.42 73.38 50.84
CA LEU A 113 79.91 73.17 49.48
C LEU A 113 80.06 71.68 49.17
N LYS A 114 80.62 70.90 50.10
CA LYS A 114 80.74 69.45 49.96
C LYS A 114 79.39 68.76 49.83
N ILE A 115 78.41 69.10 50.67
CA ILE A 115 77.04 68.56 50.57
C ILE A 115 76.42 68.93 49.21
N SER A 116 76.55 70.19 48.78
CA SER A 116 76.05 70.63 47.47
C SER A 116 76.70 69.91 46.29
N GLN A 117 78.01 69.59 46.36
CA GLN A 117 78.71 68.78 45.37
C GLN A 117 78.24 67.32 45.37
N GLU A 118 78.09 66.72 46.56
CA GLU A 118 77.54 65.37 46.71
C GLU A 118 76.12 65.29 46.13
N ASP A 119 75.24 66.26 46.38
CA ASP A 119 73.88 66.30 45.84
C ASP A 119 73.84 66.58 44.34
N LEU A 120 74.74 67.42 43.81
CA LEU A 120 74.86 67.64 42.37
C LEU A 120 75.31 66.36 41.63
N SER A 121 76.26 65.60 42.18
CA SER A 121 76.64 64.31 41.60
C SER A 121 75.51 63.27 41.61
N LYS A 122 74.65 63.26 42.66
CA LYS A 122 73.44 62.41 42.70
C LYS A 122 72.43 62.83 41.63
N LEU A 123 72.28 64.12 41.37
CA LEU A 123 71.39 64.66 40.33
C LEU A 123 71.89 64.34 38.92
N GLU A 124 73.21 64.33 38.68
CA GLU A 124 73.79 63.87 37.40
C GLU A 124 73.48 62.39 37.17
N ILE A 125 73.75 61.52 38.15
CA ILE A 125 73.43 60.07 38.06
C ILE A 125 71.93 59.86 37.84
N PHE A 126 71.08 60.62 38.53
CA PHE A 126 69.62 60.55 38.37
C PHE A 126 69.18 60.99 36.97
N ARG A 127 69.75 62.08 36.42
CA ARG A 127 69.45 62.56 35.07
C ARG A 127 69.80 61.51 34.02
N ASP A 128 71.00 60.93 34.12
CA ASP A 128 71.51 59.97 33.14
C ASP A 128 70.70 58.65 33.22
N MET A 129 70.33 58.21 34.42
CA MET A 129 69.40 57.09 34.63
C MET A 129 68.01 57.39 34.05
N ARG A 130 67.49 58.61 34.24
CA ARG A 130 66.19 59.04 33.70
C ARG A 130 66.21 58.99 32.16
N GLU A 131 67.28 59.47 31.52
CA GLU A 131 67.44 59.42 30.06
C GLU A 131 67.47 57.98 29.53
N VAL A 132 68.19 57.07 30.21
CA VAL A 132 68.21 55.64 29.85
C VAL A 132 66.83 55.00 30.02
N LEU A 133 66.09 55.32 31.09
CA LEU A 133 64.74 54.82 31.33
C LEU A 133 63.72 55.39 30.32
N GLU A 134 63.80 56.67 29.98
CA GLU A 134 62.97 57.30 28.93
C GLU A 134 63.23 56.66 27.56
N LYS A 135 64.50 56.47 27.18
CA LYS A 135 64.88 55.75 25.93
C LYS A 135 64.36 54.32 25.91
N ARG A 136 64.48 53.59 27.03
CA ARG A 136 63.96 52.21 27.13
C ARG A 136 62.43 52.17 27.11
N LEU A 137 61.76 53.14 27.72
CA LEU A 137 60.30 53.24 27.67
C LEU A 137 59.83 53.49 26.23
N ASN A 138 60.44 54.45 25.54
CA ASN A 138 60.11 54.79 24.15
C ASN A 138 60.29 53.61 23.20
N THR A 139 61.42 52.90 23.28
CA THR A 139 61.65 51.70 22.44
C THR A 139 60.69 50.55 22.76
N VAL A 140 60.29 50.38 24.02
CA VAL A 140 59.25 49.40 24.40
C VAL A 140 57.87 49.82 23.91
N THR A 141 57.53 51.12 23.90
CA THR A 141 56.26 51.59 23.33
C THR A 141 56.23 51.48 21.81
N GLU A 142 57.31 51.84 21.11
CA GLU A 142 57.44 51.72 19.66
C GLU A 142 57.33 50.26 19.20
N THR A 143 58.03 49.34 19.88
CA THR A 143 57.94 47.90 19.57
C THR A 143 56.55 47.33 19.88
N LEU A 144 55.92 47.74 20.98
CA LEU A 144 54.54 47.33 21.29
C LEU A 144 53.53 47.84 20.26
N GLU A 145 53.71 49.05 19.74
CA GLU A 145 52.86 49.61 18.68
C GLU A 145 53.07 48.92 17.34
N ALA A 146 54.33 48.63 16.96
CA ALA A 146 54.66 47.87 15.76
C ALA A 146 54.09 46.44 15.79
N GLU A 147 54.22 45.73 16.91
CA GLU A 147 53.59 44.41 17.08
C GLU A 147 52.06 44.49 17.03
N ARG A 148 51.45 45.55 17.59
CA ARG A 148 50.01 45.78 17.50
C ARG A 148 49.54 46.05 16.08
N THR A 149 50.30 46.76 15.24
CA THR A 149 49.95 46.99 13.83
C THR A 149 50.13 45.71 13.02
N ALA A 150 51.26 45.01 13.16
CA ALA A 150 51.50 43.72 12.50
C ALA A 150 50.45 42.66 12.88
N HIS A 151 50.03 42.60 14.14
CA HIS A 151 48.98 41.68 14.57
C HIS A 151 47.61 42.03 13.96
N LYS A 152 47.25 43.32 13.87
CA LYS A 152 46.02 43.76 13.17
C LYS A 152 46.05 43.42 11.68
N GLU A 153 47.19 43.61 11.01
CA GLU A 153 47.35 43.30 9.59
C GLU A 153 47.28 41.78 9.32
N THR A 154 47.89 40.96 10.17
CA THR A 154 47.81 39.49 10.06
C THR A 154 46.40 38.99 10.32
N ILE A 155 45.67 39.53 11.29
CA ILE A 155 44.23 39.25 11.49
C ILE A 155 43.44 39.62 10.23
N ALA A 156 43.55 40.84 9.72
CA ALA A 156 42.82 41.29 8.53
C ALA A 156 43.16 40.45 7.28
N MET A 157 44.40 39.96 7.16
CA MET A 157 44.79 39.04 6.09
C MET A 157 44.14 37.65 6.25
N MET A 158 44.08 37.12 7.47
CA MET A 158 43.42 35.84 7.77
C MET A 158 41.91 35.94 7.55
N GLU A 159 41.26 37.02 7.97
CA GLU A 159 39.84 37.29 7.74
C GLU A 159 39.51 37.32 6.23
N ARG A 160 40.30 38.03 5.42
CA ARG A 160 40.15 38.05 3.96
C ARG A 160 40.27 36.65 3.35
N LYS A 161 41.32 35.89 3.72
CA LYS A 161 41.52 34.50 3.26
C LYS A 161 40.34 33.60 3.65
N PHE A 162 39.84 33.72 4.88
CA PHE A 162 38.70 32.94 5.37
C PHE A 162 37.40 33.30 4.63
N LEU A 163 37.16 34.58 4.35
CA LEU A 163 36.02 35.03 3.54
C LEU A 163 36.11 34.53 2.09
N GLU A 164 37.28 34.57 1.47
CA GLU A 164 37.50 34.01 0.13
C GLU A 164 37.29 32.49 0.11
N GLU A 165 37.82 31.75 1.07
CA GLU A 165 37.67 30.30 1.17
C GLU A 165 36.22 29.92 1.42
N LYS A 166 35.52 30.61 2.33
CA LYS A 166 34.09 30.44 2.59
C LYS A 166 33.27 30.69 1.32
N ALA A 167 33.58 31.75 0.56
CA ALA A 167 32.90 32.04 -0.71
C ALA A 167 33.18 30.99 -1.79
N ARG A 168 34.41 30.46 -1.89
CA ARG A 168 34.74 29.35 -2.79
C ARG A 168 33.99 28.07 -2.41
N ALA A 169 34.01 27.70 -1.12
CA ALA A 169 33.31 26.54 -0.59
C ALA A 169 31.80 26.62 -0.83
N GLN A 170 31.19 27.78 -0.57
CA GLN A 170 29.77 28.02 -0.87
C GLN A 170 29.47 27.91 -2.36
N LYS A 171 30.29 28.52 -3.23
CA LYS A 171 30.12 28.41 -4.68
C LYS A 171 30.22 26.97 -5.18
N ASP A 172 31.05 26.14 -4.54
CA ASP A 172 31.18 24.72 -4.89
C ASP A 172 30.06 23.84 -4.33
N THR A 173 29.48 24.15 -3.16
CA THR A 173 28.25 23.48 -2.70
C THR A 173 27.05 23.87 -3.56
N GLU A 174 26.91 25.15 -3.94
CA GLU A 174 25.89 25.63 -4.89
C GLU A 174 26.00 24.91 -6.25
N LYS A 175 27.20 24.77 -6.82
CA LYS A 175 27.42 23.97 -8.04
C LYS A 175 27.03 22.50 -7.87
N ARG A 176 27.32 21.87 -6.72
CA ARG A 176 26.90 20.48 -6.45
C ARG A 176 25.38 20.36 -6.36
N ILE A 177 24.73 21.29 -5.67
CA ILE A 177 23.26 21.36 -5.59
C ILE A 177 22.65 21.51 -6.98
N GLU A 178 23.19 22.38 -7.83
CA GLU A 178 22.65 22.56 -9.18
C GLU A 178 22.89 21.34 -10.08
N LYS A 179 24.03 20.66 -9.96
CA LYS A 179 24.26 19.35 -10.61
C LYS A 179 23.24 18.29 -10.17
N ILE A 180 22.96 18.18 -8.87
CA ILE A 180 21.97 17.24 -8.33
C ILE A 180 20.55 17.58 -8.84
N LYS A 181 20.18 18.87 -8.88
CA LYS A 181 18.90 19.30 -9.48
C LYS A 181 18.82 18.98 -10.97
N GLN A 182 19.91 19.18 -11.72
CA GLN A 182 19.95 18.85 -13.14
C GLN A 182 19.81 17.34 -13.35
N GLN A 183 20.57 16.52 -12.63
CA GLN A 183 20.45 15.06 -12.66
C GLN A 183 19.03 14.60 -12.30
N SER A 184 18.44 15.11 -11.21
CA SER A 184 17.06 14.78 -10.82
C SER A 184 16.03 15.16 -11.90
N ARG A 185 16.22 16.26 -12.63
CA ARG A 185 15.38 16.64 -13.78
C ARG A 185 15.59 15.72 -14.99
N GLU A 186 16.84 15.32 -15.25
CA GLU A 186 17.20 14.37 -16.31
C GLU A 186 16.59 12.99 -16.03
N ASP A 187 16.74 12.47 -14.81
CA ASP A 187 16.19 11.20 -14.34
C ASP A 187 14.66 11.20 -14.38
N ALA A 188 14.01 12.27 -13.93
CA ALA A 188 12.56 12.43 -14.02
C ALA A 188 12.06 12.41 -15.49
N ARG A 189 12.77 13.07 -16.41
CA ARG A 189 12.48 12.99 -17.85
C ARG A 189 12.67 11.58 -18.39
N ASN A 190 13.79 10.93 -18.07
CA ASN A 190 14.09 9.57 -18.52
C ASN A 190 13.04 8.56 -18.04
N ILE A 191 12.54 8.70 -16.81
CA ILE A 191 11.45 7.89 -16.25
C ILE A 191 10.13 8.17 -16.99
N LEU A 192 9.75 9.43 -17.18
CA LEU A 192 8.53 9.81 -17.92
C LEU A 192 8.57 9.33 -19.37
N ASP A 193 9.72 9.45 -20.05
CA ASP A 193 9.93 8.96 -21.41
C ASP A 193 9.87 7.42 -21.49
N ALA A 194 10.40 6.72 -20.48
CA ALA A 194 10.31 5.27 -20.39
C ALA A 194 8.88 4.78 -20.17
N ASP A 195 8.13 5.43 -19.26
CA ASP A 195 6.73 5.10 -19.01
C ASP A 195 5.84 5.49 -20.20
N THR A 196 6.08 6.63 -20.85
CA THR A 196 5.42 7.02 -22.10
C THR A 196 5.65 5.98 -23.20
N ARG A 197 6.90 5.52 -23.39
CA ARG A 197 7.19 4.43 -24.34
C ARG A 197 6.46 3.14 -23.97
N LYS A 198 6.42 2.78 -22.69
CA LYS A 198 5.69 1.59 -22.20
C LYS A 198 4.19 1.69 -22.50
N ILE A 199 3.55 2.80 -22.15
CA ILE A 199 2.13 3.07 -22.44
C ILE A 199 1.86 2.99 -23.95
N VAL A 200 2.72 3.54 -24.79
CA VAL A 200 2.60 3.43 -26.26
C VAL A 200 2.71 1.97 -26.73
N THR A 201 3.65 1.18 -26.19
CA THR A 201 3.75 -0.25 -26.53
C THR A 201 2.57 -1.08 -26.03
N ASP A 202 2.03 -0.80 -24.83
CA ASP A 202 0.86 -1.47 -24.31
C ASP A 202 -0.41 -1.08 -25.08
N ASN A 203 -0.59 0.19 -25.44
CA ASN A 203 -1.68 0.65 -26.30
C ASN A 203 -1.63 -0.01 -27.68
N LYS A 204 -0.44 -0.17 -28.27
CA LYS A 204 -0.27 -0.91 -29.52
C LYS A 204 -0.68 -2.38 -29.37
N ARG A 205 -0.19 -3.05 -28.32
CA ARG A 205 -0.52 -4.46 -28.01
C ARG A 205 -2.03 -4.66 -27.77
N MET A 206 -2.67 -3.77 -27.01
CA MET A 206 -4.11 -3.80 -26.79
C MET A 206 -4.90 -3.54 -28.09
N GLY A 207 -4.41 -2.66 -28.97
CA GLY A 207 -5.00 -2.44 -30.29
C GLY A 207 -4.88 -3.65 -31.23
N GLU A 208 -3.76 -4.38 -31.17
CA GLU A 208 -3.55 -5.63 -31.91
C GLU A 208 -4.46 -6.75 -31.37
N GLU A 209 -4.56 -6.91 -30.06
CA GLU A 209 -5.47 -7.85 -29.39
C GLU A 209 -6.95 -7.55 -29.72
N LEU A 210 -7.37 -6.28 -29.62
CA LEU A 210 -8.73 -5.87 -30.00
C LEU A 210 -9.04 -6.17 -31.46
N ARG A 211 -8.07 -5.96 -32.36
CA ARG A 211 -8.22 -6.28 -33.79
C ARG A 211 -8.38 -7.78 -34.02
N PHE A 212 -7.62 -8.61 -33.29
CA PHE A 212 -7.74 -10.06 -33.33
C PHE A 212 -9.10 -10.55 -32.81
N GLN A 213 -9.56 -10.00 -31.67
CA GLN A 213 -10.88 -10.31 -31.11
C GLN A 213 -12.03 -9.89 -32.03
N LEU A 214 -11.91 -8.74 -32.71
CA LEU A 214 -12.87 -8.31 -33.73
C LEU A 214 -12.91 -9.28 -34.91
N GLN A 215 -11.75 -9.69 -35.43
CA GLN A 215 -11.68 -10.69 -36.52
C GLN A 215 -12.31 -12.03 -36.11
N MET A 216 -11.99 -12.53 -34.90
CA MET A 216 -12.57 -13.77 -34.36
C MET A 216 -14.10 -13.67 -34.20
N THR A 217 -14.60 -12.53 -33.71
CA THR A 217 -16.04 -12.27 -33.57
C THR A 217 -16.73 -12.25 -34.94
N ASP A 218 -16.12 -11.60 -35.93
CA ASP A 218 -16.55 -11.58 -37.32
C ASP A 218 -16.62 -12.99 -37.94
N GLU A 219 -15.61 -13.82 -37.69
CA GLU A 219 -15.55 -15.21 -38.17
C GLU A 219 -16.65 -16.07 -37.52
N LEU A 220 -16.78 -16.03 -36.19
CA LEU A 220 -17.84 -16.70 -35.45
C LEU A 220 -19.25 -16.24 -35.86
N GLN A 221 -19.44 -14.95 -36.14
CA GLN A 221 -20.72 -14.41 -36.60
C GLN A 221 -21.05 -14.92 -38.03
N ARG A 222 -20.07 -15.01 -38.94
CA ARG A 222 -20.25 -15.66 -40.26
C ARG A 222 -20.59 -17.14 -40.14
N GLU A 223 -19.98 -17.87 -39.20
CA GLU A 223 -20.30 -19.29 -38.95
C GLU A 223 -21.70 -19.49 -38.37
N LYS A 224 -22.06 -18.68 -37.37
CA LYS A 224 -23.42 -18.61 -36.82
C LYS A 224 -24.45 -18.34 -37.92
N ASP A 225 -24.22 -17.38 -38.80
CA ASP A 225 -25.16 -17.06 -39.88
C ASP A 225 -25.27 -18.20 -40.92
N LYS A 226 -24.16 -18.90 -41.23
CA LYS A 226 -24.18 -20.14 -42.04
C LYS A 226 -25.02 -21.23 -41.36
N LEU A 227 -24.79 -21.50 -40.07
CA LEU A 227 -25.52 -22.52 -39.30
C LEU A 227 -27.00 -22.18 -39.16
N ILE A 228 -27.36 -20.92 -38.95
CA ILE A 228 -28.75 -20.45 -38.93
C ILE A 228 -29.42 -20.70 -40.29
N ASN A 229 -28.74 -20.42 -41.41
CA ASN A 229 -29.29 -20.65 -42.74
C ASN A 229 -29.42 -22.14 -43.07
N GLN A 230 -28.46 -22.99 -42.66
CA GLN A 230 -28.56 -24.45 -42.77
C GLN A 230 -29.70 -25.00 -41.91
N ASN A 231 -29.86 -24.53 -40.66
CA ASN A 231 -30.93 -24.97 -39.77
C ASN A 231 -32.32 -24.58 -40.30
N LYS A 232 -32.47 -23.38 -40.87
CA LYS A 232 -33.68 -22.97 -41.60
C LYS A 232 -33.97 -23.90 -42.79
N ALA A 233 -32.96 -24.18 -43.63
CA ALA A 233 -33.12 -25.06 -44.78
C ALA A 233 -33.56 -26.47 -44.37
N LEU A 234 -32.87 -27.08 -43.40
CA LEU A 234 -33.21 -28.40 -42.85
C LEU A 234 -34.60 -28.41 -42.20
N THR A 235 -35.00 -27.33 -41.52
CA THR A 235 -36.35 -27.21 -40.94
C THR A 235 -37.43 -27.19 -42.03
N CYS A 236 -37.19 -26.45 -43.13
CA CYS A 236 -38.07 -26.47 -44.29
C CYS A 236 -38.11 -27.84 -44.98
N GLU A 237 -36.97 -28.53 -45.11
CA GLU A 237 -36.90 -29.89 -45.66
C GLU A 237 -37.68 -30.88 -44.79
N VAL A 238 -37.48 -30.87 -43.47
CA VAL A 238 -38.22 -31.72 -42.52
C VAL A 238 -39.73 -31.46 -42.60
N GLN A 239 -40.16 -30.20 -42.68
CA GLN A 239 -41.58 -29.87 -42.87
C GLN A 239 -42.11 -30.42 -44.20
N MET A 240 -41.36 -30.24 -45.30
CA MET A 240 -41.73 -30.78 -46.61
C MET A 240 -41.76 -32.32 -46.64
N HIS A 241 -40.94 -32.99 -45.83
CA HIS A 241 -40.99 -34.45 -45.65
C HIS A 241 -42.21 -34.87 -44.83
N ALA A 242 -42.52 -34.19 -43.72
CA ALA A 242 -43.71 -34.44 -42.92
C ALA A 242 -45.02 -34.23 -43.72
N ASP A 243 -45.09 -33.18 -44.54
CA ASP A 243 -46.24 -32.90 -45.41
C ASP A 243 -46.41 -34.00 -46.48
N LYS A 244 -45.30 -34.46 -47.09
CA LYS A 244 -45.32 -35.60 -48.04
C LYS A 244 -45.77 -36.89 -47.38
N GLU A 245 -45.27 -37.20 -46.18
CA GLU A 245 -45.70 -38.37 -45.41
C GLU A 245 -47.19 -38.29 -45.05
N GLN A 246 -47.69 -37.11 -44.69
CA GLN A 246 -49.11 -36.89 -44.43
C GLN A 246 -49.97 -37.12 -45.67
N GLU A 247 -49.55 -36.65 -46.84
CA GLU A 247 -50.25 -36.91 -48.11
C GLU A 247 -50.17 -38.40 -48.53
N TYR A 248 -49.02 -39.05 -48.38
CA TYR A 248 -48.91 -40.50 -48.60
C TYR A 248 -49.79 -41.30 -47.64
N ALA A 249 -49.89 -40.89 -46.37
CA ALA A 249 -50.81 -41.51 -45.40
C ALA A 249 -52.28 -41.30 -45.79
N LYS A 250 -52.67 -40.09 -46.23
CA LYS A 250 -54.02 -39.82 -46.77
C LYS A 250 -54.32 -40.67 -48.01
N TYR A 251 -53.36 -40.78 -48.93
CA TYR A 251 -53.48 -41.59 -50.14
C TYR A 251 -53.61 -43.09 -49.82
N GLY A 252 -52.74 -43.62 -48.95
CA GLY A 252 -52.81 -44.99 -48.46
C GLY A 252 -54.12 -45.30 -47.72
N GLN A 253 -54.67 -44.35 -46.95
CA GLN A 253 -56.00 -44.49 -46.34
C GLN A 253 -57.12 -44.53 -47.40
N ARG A 254 -57.06 -43.71 -48.45
CA ARG A 254 -58.04 -43.74 -49.56
C ARG A 254 -57.98 -45.07 -50.30
N GLN A 255 -56.80 -45.53 -50.71
CA GLN A 255 -56.61 -46.83 -51.34
C GLN A 255 -57.07 -47.99 -50.42
N THR A 256 -56.76 -47.94 -49.13
CA THR A 256 -57.21 -48.96 -48.18
C THR A 256 -58.74 -49.00 -48.06
N ARG A 257 -59.42 -47.85 -48.10
CA ARG A 257 -60.90 -47.79 -48.13
C ARG A 257 -61.45 -48.36 -49.44
N GLU A 258 -60.85 -48.00 -50.58
CA GLU A 258 -61.24 -48.52 -51.90
C GLU A 258 -61.05 -50.04 -52.00
N ILE A 259 -59.89 -50.56 -51.59
CA ILE A 259 -59.62 -52.01 -51.51
C ILE A 259 -60.65 -52.71 -50.62
N ARG A 260 -60.99 -52.16 -49.44
CA ARG A 260 -62.04 -52.74 -48.57
C ARG A 260 -63.42 -52.72 -49.24
N GLN A 261 -63.77 -51.65 -49.96
CA GLN A 261 -65.04 -51.57 -50.71
C GLN A 261 -65.08 -52.58 -51.87
N LEU A 262 -63.99 -52.71 -52.63
CA LEU A 262 -63.87 -53.70 -53.72
C LEU A 262 -63.91 -55.13 -53.16
N GLN A 263 -63.19 -55.43 -52.09
CA GLN A 263 -63.26 -56.71 -51.39
C GLN A 263 -64.66 -57.01 -50.85
N ALA A 264 -65.39 -56.02 -50.33
CA ALA A 264 -66.78 -56.19 -49.89
C ALA A 264 -67.73 -56.48 -51.07
N LYS A 265 -67.54 -55.81 -52.22
CA LYS A 265 -68.26 -56.09 -53.47
C LYS A 265 -67.96 -57.51 -53.96
N VAL A 266 -66.69 -57.90 -54.01
CA VAL A 266 -66.25 -59.27 -54.38
C VAL A 266 -66.90 -60.29 -53.46
N LYS A 267 -66.82 -60.15 -52.12
CA LYS A 267 -67.49 -61.05 -51.17
C LYS A 267 -69.01 -61.12 -51.32
N THR A 268 -69.64 -60.02 -51.71
CA THR A 268 -71.09 -60.01 -51.99
C THR A 268 -71.42 -60.76 -53.28
N LEU A 269 -70.61 -60.55 -54.33
CA LEU A 269 -70.73 -61.26 -55.60
C LEU A 269 -70.46 -62.76 -55.42
N GLU A 270 -69.39 -63.14 -54.71
CA GLU A 270 -69.08 -64.53 -54.33
C GLU A 270 -70.26 -65.18 -53.59
N LYS A 271 -70.84 -64.51 -52.58
CA LYS A 271 -72.03 -65.01 -51.88
C LYS A 271 -73.22 -65.18 -52.82
N SER A 272 -73.48 -64.20 -53.69
CA SER A 272 -74.59 -64.29 -54.66
C SER A 272 -74.37 -65.43 -55.67
N LEU A 273 -73.13 -65.65 -56.12
CA LEU A 273 -72.77 -66.74 -57.02
C LEU A 273 -72.90 -68.09 -56.32
N CYS A 274 -72.39 -68.25 -55.09
CA CYS A 274 -72.59 -69.46 -54.29
C CYS A 274 -74.08 -69.74 -54.03
N GLN A 275 -74.90 -68.70 -53.82
CA GLN A 275 -76.34 -68.86 -53.66
C GLN A 275 -77.00 -69.33 -54.97
N VAL A 276 -76.67 -68.72 -56.11
CA VAL A 276 -77.17 -69.13 -57.44
C VAL A 276 -76.72 -70.54 -57.82
N VAL A 277 -75.46 -70.90 -57.55
CA VAL A 277 -74.93 -72.26 -57.75
C VAL A 277 -75.66 -73.25 -56.84
N SER A 278 -75.87 -72.93 -55.56
CA SER A 278 -76.60 -73.82 -54.64
C SER A 278 -78.08 -73.98 -55.02
N THR A 279 -78.76 -72.93 -55.50
CA THR A 279 -80.12 -73.07 -56.04
C THR A 279 -80.14 -73.91 -57.30
N PHE A 280 -79.18 -73.70 -58.22
CA PHE A 280 -79.06 -74.47 -59.45
C PHE A 280 -78.73 -75.96 -59.19
N GLU A 281 -77.88 -76.27 -58.20
CA GLU A 281 -77.61 -77.64 -57.77
C GLU A 281 -78.85 -78.31 -57.17
N LYS A 282 -79.63 -77.58 -56.36
CA LYS A 282 -80.91 -78.08 -55.80
C LYS A 282 -81.96 -78.32 -56.89
N GLU A 283 -82.10 -77.38 -57.82
CA GLU A 283 -83.00 -77.50 -58.98
C GLU A 283 -82.59 -78.67 -59.88
N LYS A 284 -81.28 -78.79 -60.19
CA LYS A 284 -80.71 -79.92 -60.93
C LYS A 284 -81.00 -81.25 -60.22
N HIS A 285 -80.78 -81.34 -58.91
CA HIS A 285 -81.05 -82.57 -58.16
C HIS A 285 -82.54 -82.92 -58.11
N ALA A 286 -83.41 -81.91 -57.93
CA ALA A 286 -84.87 -82.09 -58.01
C ALA A 286 -85.33 -82.55 -59.40
N LEU A 287 -84.74 -82.00 -60.47
CA LEU A 287 -84.93 -82.45 -61.85
C LEU A 287 -84.45 -83.89 -62.04
N THR A 288 -83.26 -84.26 -61.56
CA THR A 288 -82.74 -85.63 -61.63
C THR A 288 -83.68 -86.62 -60.95
N ILE A 289 -84.09 -86.36 -59.70
CA ILE A 289 -85.06 -87.21 -58.98
C ILE A 289 -86.39 -87.32 -59.73
N LYS A 290 -86.87 -86.24 -60.36
CA LYS A 290 -88.10 -86.25 -61.16
C LYS A 290 -87.93 -87.13 -62.40
N THR A 291 -86.83 -86.99 -63.13
CA THR A 291 -86.54 -87.81 -64.32
C THR A 291 -86.27 -89.28 -63.98
N GLU A 292 -85.67 -89.58 -62.83
CA GLU A 292 -85.47 -90.96 -62.35
C GLU A 292 -86.82 -91.62 -62.07
N LYS A 293 -87.74 -90.93 -61.38
CA LYS A 293 -89.11 -91.43 -61.15
C LYS A 293 -89.88 -91.64 -62.46
N GLU A 294 -89.83 -90.67 -63.37
CA GLU A 294 -90.46 -90.80 -64.69
C GLU A 294 -89.85 -91.98 -65.49
N LEU A 295 -88.55 -92.25 -65.35
CA LEU A 295 -87.89 -93.42 -65.95
C LEU A 295 -88.31 -94.73 -65.30
N ASP A 296 -88.43 -94.78 -63.97
CA ASP A 296 -88.87 -95.95 -63.21
C ASP A 296 -90.34 -96.31 -63.53
N ASP A 297 -91.22 -95.30 -63.62
CA ASP A 297 -92.62 -95.48 -64.03
C ASP A 297 -92.71 -96.05 -65.46
N VAL A 298 -91.96 -95.47 -66.41
CA VAL A 298 -91.87 -95.98 -67.79
C VAL A 298 -91.23 -97.37 -67.85
N SER A 299 -90.29 -97.69 -66.96
CA SER A 299 -89.66 -99.01 -66.85
C SER A 299 -90.64 -100.06 -66.34
N LEU A 300 -91.45 -99.72 -65.34
CA LEU A 300 -92.55 -100.54 -64.81
C LEU A 300 -93.60 -100.83 -65.90
N ASP A 301 -94.01 -99.81 -66.66
CA ASP A 301 -94.92 -99.97 -67.80
C ASP A 301 -94.31 -100.86 -68.89
N ALA A 302 -93.04 -100.63 -69.26
CA ALA A 302 -92.32 -101.45 -70.22
C ALA A 302 -92.19 -102.92 -69.78
N ASP A 303 -91.98 -103.17 -68.49
CA ASP A 303 -91.94 -104.53 -67.93
C ASP A 303 -93.32 -105.19 -67.81
N GLY A 304 -94.37 -104.41 -67.53
CA GLY A 304 -95.76 -104.84 -67.64
C GLY A 304 -96.09 -105.29 -69.07
N LEU A 305 -95.77 -104.46 -70.06
CA LEU A 305 -95.92 -104.76 -71.49
C LEU A 305 -95.09 -105.97 -71.91
N ARG A 306 -93.82 -106.10 -71.46
CA ARG A 306 -92.98 -107.28 -71.72
C ARG A 306 -93.58 -108.56 -71.14
N LYS A 307 -94.18 -108.53 -69.94
CA LYS A 307 -94.89 -109.68 -69.35
C LYS A 307 -96.13 -110.06 -70.16
N LEU A 308 -96.93 -109.08 -70.58
CA LEU A 308 -98.11 -109.28 -71.43
C LEU A 308 -97.75 -109.90 -72.79
N LEU A 309 -96.68 -109.40 -73.42
CA LEU A 309 -96.18 -109.91 -74.70
C LEU A 309 -95.65 -111.35 -74.56
N LYS A 310 -94.98 -111.70 -73.45
CA LYS A 310 -94.58 -113.09 -73.14
C LYS A 310 -95.78 -114.03 -73.00
N LEU A 311 -96.88 -113.61 -72.38
CA LEU A 311 -98.12 -114.39 -72.29
C LEU A 311 -98.74 -114.60 -73.68
N LYS A 312 -98.89 -113.54 -74.49
CA LYS A 312 -99.40 -113.62 -75.87
C LYS A 312 -98.53 -114.53 -76.75
N ASN A 313 -97.21 -114.49 -76.61
CA ASN A 313 -96.30 -115.42 -77.29
C ASN A 313 -96.38 -116.87 -76.77
N LYS A 314 -96.92 -117.12 -75.58
CA LYS A 314 -97.19 -118.47 -75.06
C LYS A 314 -98.48 -119.03 -75.68
N GLU A 315 -99.54 -118.20 -75.75
CA GLU A 315 -100.78 -118.50 -76.47
C GLU A 315 -100.54 -118.74 -77.97
N LEU A 316 -99.77 -117.88 -78.64
CA LEU A 316 -99.40 -118.04 -80.06
C LEU A 316 -98.64 -119.35 -80.33
N ARG A 317 -97.78 -119.78 -79.41
CA ARG A 317 -97.09 -121.08 -79.53
C ARG A 317 -98.03 -122.27 -79.28
N ALA A 318 -99.03 -122.13 -78.41
CA ALA A 318 -100.09 -123.14 -78.27
C ALA A 318 -100.93 -123.25 -79.56
N MET A 319 -101.35 -122.12 -80.15
CA MET A 319 -102.03 -122.08 -81.44
C MET A 319 -101.18 -122.69 -82.57
N LYS A 320 -99.88 -122.35 -82.67
CA LYS A 320 -98.99 -122.93 -83.69
C LYS A 320 -98.83 -124.45 -83.57
N ARG A 321 -98.75 -125.00 -82.35
CA ARG A 321 -98.73 -126.46 -82.16
C ARG A 321 -100.03 -127.12 -82.64
N LEU A 322 -101.18 -126.56 -82.24
CA LEU A 322 -102.49 -127.02 -82.70
C LEU A 322 -102.61 -126.99 -84.24
N ALA A 323 -102.13 -125.93 -84.88
CA ALA A 323 -102.10 -125.83 -86.34
C ALA A 323 -101.13 -126.85 -86.98
N GLN A 324 -99.99 -127.14 -86.36
CA GLN A 324 -99.06 -128.18 -86.83
C GLN A 324 -99.68 -129.57 -86.74
N THR A 325 -100.34 -129.91 -85.62
CA THR A 325 -101.02 -131.22 -85.47
C THR A 325 -102.09 -131.45 -86.55
N ILE A 326 -102.80 -130.39 -86.97
CA ILE A 326 -103.77 -130.45 -88.08
C ILE A 326 -103.07 -130.65 -89.44
N LEU A 327 -101.87 -130.07 -89.65
CA LEU A 327 -101.09 -130.24 -90.87
C LEU A 327 -100.46 -131.64 -90.98
N ASP A 328 -99.98 -132.20 -89.87
CA ASP A 328 -99.39 -133.54 -89.84
C ASP A 328 -100.47 -134.60 -90.16
N GLN A 329 -101.64 -134.50 -89.52
CA GLN A 329 -102.82 -135.33 -89.83
C GLN A 329 -103.28 -135.22 -91.30
N ARG A 330 -103.06 -134.07 -91.96
CA ARG A 330 -103.37 -133.88 -93.38
C ARG A 330 -102.32 -134.49 -94.31
N THR A 331 -101.09 -134.70 -93.83
CA THR A 331 -99.96 -135.20 -94.62
C THR A 331 -99.98 -136.72 -94.68
N ASP A 332 -100.23 -137.40 -93.56
CA ASP A 332 -100.42 -138.86 -93.48
C ASP A 332 -101.61 -139.31 -94.35
N ALA A 333 -102.71 -138.54 -94.33
CA ALA A 333 -103.88 -138.77 -95.18
C ALA A 333 -103.60 -138.58 -96.69
N LYS A 334 -102.46 -137.96 -97.07
CA LYS A 334 -102.10 -137.68 -98.46
C LYS A 334 -101.17 -138.74 -99.03
N GLN A 335 -100.19 -139.24 -98.27
CA GLN A 335 -99.27 -140.29 -98.74
C GLN A 335 -99.99 -141.63 -98.99
N LEU A 336 -100.97 -142.01 -98.15
CA LEU A 336 -101.81 -143.19 -98.38
C LEU A 336 -102.69 -143.12 -99.65
N MET A 337 -102.89 -141.92 -100.22
CA MET A 337 -103.76 -141.70 -101.38
C MET A 337 -103.02 -141.76 -102.73
N ASP A 338 -101.70 -141.58 -102.75
CA ASP A 338 -100.92 -141.58 -104.00
C ASP A 338 -100.29 -142.95 -104.31
N GLU A 339 -99.96 -143.77 -103.31
CA GLU A 339 -99.52 -145.17 -103.54
C GLU A 339 -100.63 -146.05 -104.13
N ARG A 340 -101.91 -145.74 -103.87
CA ARG A 340 -103.06 -146.50 -104.39
C ARG A 340 -103.50 -146.13 -105.81
N LYS A 341 -102.90 -145.14 -106.47
CA LYS A 341 -103.35 -144.66 -107.79
C LYS A 341 -102.69 -145.32 -109.02
N LYS A 342 -101.64 -146.13 -108.85
CA LYS A 342 -100.90 -146.74 -109.98
C LYS A 342 -101.23 -148.20 -110.29
N ALA A 343 -102.17 -148.83 -109.57
CA ALA A 343 -102.38 -150.29 -109.62
C ALA A 343 -103.77 -150.75 -110.10
N ALA A 344 -104.60 -149.87 -110.70
CA ALA A 344 -106.01 -150.18 -110.96
C ALA A 344 -106.62 -149.58 -112.25
N GLU A 345 -105.92 -149.67 -113.39
CA GLU A 345 -106.60 -149.71 -114.70
C GLU A 345 -107.21 -151.10 -115.01
N HIS A 346 -107.06 -152.07 -114.10
CA HIS A 346 -107.74 -153.37 -114.18
C HIS A 346 -108.93 -153.45 -113.21
N GLU A 347 -110.09 -153.06 -113.75
CA GLU A 347 -111.42 -153.66 -113.53
C GLU A 347 -111.71 -154.41 -112.21
N LYS A 348 -112.50 -153.78 -111.32
CA LYS A 348 -113.81 -154.25 -110.81
C LYS A 348 -114.36 -153.24 -109.79
N ARG A 349 -115.50 -152.59 -110.05
CA ARG A 349 -116.85 -153.09 -109.68
C ARG A 349 -116.91 -153.62 -108.24
N GLN A 350 -117.23 -152.77 -107.27
CA GLN A 350 -118.56 -152.77 -106.60
C GLN A 350 -118.65 -151.77 -105.43
N ASP A 351 -119.79 -151.09 -105.39
CA ASP A 351 -120.62 -150.73 -104.21
C ASP A 351 -120.17 -149.84 -103.04
N ALA A 352 -121.22 -149.19 -102.52
CA ALA A 352 -121.48 -148.72 -101.15
C ALA A 352 -120.85 -147.36 -100.73
N LYS A 353 -121.65 -146.28 -100.52
CA LYS A 353 -122.59 -146.02 -99.39
C LYS A 353 -121.82 -145.72 -98.08
N LEU A 354 -121.98 -144.62 -97.31
CA LEU A 354 -123.15 -143.81 -96.89
C LEU A 354 -122.63 -142.51 -96.17
N THR A 355 -123.09 -141.27 -96.45
CA THR A 355 -124.08 -140.43 -95.70
C THR A 355 -123.55 -139.67 -94.43
N PRO A 356 -124.35 -139.00 -93.54
CA PRO A 356 -124.33 -137.52 -93.47
C PRO A 356 -124.37 -136.90 -92.03
N ALA A 357 -124.67 -135.59 -91.92
CA ALA A 357 -125.25 -134.90 -90.73
C ALA A 357 -124.31 -134.77 -89.48
N GLU A 358 -124.50 -133.96 -88.41
CA GLU A 358 -125.53 -132.99 -87.96
C GLU A 358 -125.06 -132.25 -86.65
N ARG A 359 -125.84 -131.26 -86.11
CA ARG A 359 -125.77 -130.63 -84.74
C ARG A 359 -124.56 -129.70 -84.44
N GLY A 360 -124.50 -128.79 -83.45
CA GLY A 360 -125.37 -128.25 -82.36
C GLY A 360 -124.50 -127.66 -81.20
N LEU A 361 -124.93 -126.91 -80.16
CA LEU A 361 -126.17 -126.17 -79.84
C LEU A 361 -126.05 -125.38 -78.48
N LYS A 362 -126.81 -124.28 -78.26
CA LYS A 362 -127.27 -123.65 -76.95
C LYS A 362 -126.47 -122.58 -76.15
N PHE A 363 -127.26 -121.82 -75.35
CA PHE A 363 -127.05 -120.75 -74.33
C PHE A 363 -126.90 -121.34 -72.86
N PRO A 364 -127.18 -120.66 -71.70
CA PRO A 364 -126.54 -119.51 -71.00
C PRO A 364 -126.38 -119.59 -69.41
N ARG A 365 -125.78 -118.55 -68.79
CA ARG A 365 -126.12 -117.87 -67.47
C ARG A 365 -125.74 -118.43 -66.05
N LEU A 366 -125.34 -117.49 -65.15
CA LEU A 366 -125.53 -117.35 -63.66
C LEU A 366 -124.37 -117.59 -62.62
N LYS A 367 -124.14 -116.53 -61.78
CA LYS A 367 -123.83 -116.49 -60.29
C LYS A 367 -122.49 -117.10 -59.78
N ASN A 368 -121.88 -116.74 -58.63
CA ASN A 368 -122.38 -116.27 -57.31
C ASN A 368 -121.25 -115.71 -56.35
N THR A 369 -121.58 -114.85 -55.35
CA THR A 369 -121.00 -114.70 -53.95
C THR A 369 -119.47 -114.45 -53.66
N VAL A 370 -118.95 -113.83 -52.55
CA VAL A 370 -119.42 -112.96 -51.43
C VAL A 370 -118.21 -112.26 -50.69
N LEU A 371 -118.52 -111.22 -49.89
CA LEU A 371 -117.76 -110.34 -48.96
C LEU A 371 -116.98 -111.05 -47.78
N PRO A 372 -116.31 -110.38 -46.78
CA PRO A 372 -116.46 -108.98 -46.29
C PRO A 372 -115.22 -108.20 -45.76
N SER A 373 -115.55 -107.02 -45.20
CA SER A 373 -114.82 -106.16 -44.24
C SER A 373 -113.83 -105.13 -44.81
N ASN A 374 -113.74 -103.89 -44.30
CA ASN A 374 -114.61 -103.19 -43.31
C ASN A 374 -114.59 -101.66 -43.55
N ASN A 375 -115.52 -100.87 -42.97
CA ASN A 375 -115.57 -99.41 -43.13
C ASN A 375 -116.32 -98.65 -42.00
N ALA A 376 -115.73 -97.57 -41.48
CA ALA A 376 -116.33 -96.50 -40.64
C ALA A 376 -115.35 -95.29 -40.67
N SER A 377 -115.73 -94.03 -40.92
CA SER A 377 -116.51 -93.08 -40.08
C SER A 377 -115.91 -92.93 -38.66
N PHE A 378 -115.51 -91.78 -38.09
CA PHE A 378 -115.78 -90.32 -38.26
C PHE A 378 -114.46 -89.53 -37.99
N GLY A 379 -114.30 -88.19 -38.04
CA GLY A 379 -115.15 -87.05 -38.47
C GLY A 379 -114.99 -85.78 -37.58
N CYS A 380 -115.05 -84.57 -38.19
CA CYS A 380 -115.19 -83.22 -37.57
C CYS A 380 -113.95 -82.49 -36.95
N LYS A 381 -113.70 -81.24 -37.42
CA LYS A 381 -113.08 -80.06 -36.73
C LYS A 381 -111.57 -80.10 -36.33
N ASP A 382 -110.84 -78.98 -36.15
CA ASP A 382 -111.17 -77.53 -36.22
C ASP A 382 -109.95 -76.66 -36.65
N LYS A 383 -110.16 -75.35 -36.90
CA LYS A 383 -109.10 -74.33 -37.08
C LYS A 383 -108.88 -73.50 -35.80
N VAL A 384 -107.67 -72.97 -35.59
CA VAL A 384 -107.41 -71.89 -34.61
C VAL A 384 -106.48 -70.83 -35.23
N ASP A 385 -106.75 -69.56 -34.95
CA ASP A 385 -106.10 -68.37 -35.53
C ASP A 385 -105.56 -67.43 -34.43
N LEU A 386 -104.50 -66.67 -34.71
CA LEU A 386 -103.59 -66.05 -33.73
C LEU A 386 -104.09 -64.70 -33.13
N ARG A 387 -105.37 -64.61 -32.77
CA ARG A 387 -106.01 -63.37 -32.27
C ARG A 387 -106.63 -63.42 -30.86
N SER A 388 -106.33 -64.42 -30.03
CA SER A 388 -107.08 -64.66 -28.78
C SER A 388 -106.30 -64.96 -27.48
N LEU A 389 -105.01 -64.60 -27.34
CA LEU A 389 -104.29 -64.62 -26.05
C LEU A 389 -103.48 -63.34 -25.79
N SER A 390 -103.24 -63.03 -24.51
CA SER A 390 -103.33 -61.67 -23.95
C SER A 390 -101.99 -60.95 -23.71
N TRP A 391 -102.07 -59.67 -23.29
CA TRP A 391 -100.93 -58.78 -23.10
C TRP A 391 -99.96 -59.21 -21.99
N GLU A 392 -100.47 -59.76 -20.89
CA GLU A 392 -99.66 -60.19 -19.72
C GLU A 392 -98.71 -61.35 -20.06
N GLU A 393 -99.08 -62.22 -21.01
CA GLU A 393 -98.25 -63.35 -21.44
C GLU A 393 -97.10 -62.90 -22.35
N ARG A 394 -97.28 -61.81 -23.11
CA ARG A 394 -96.20 -61.17 -23.87
C ARG A 394 -95.20 -60.46 -22.96
N GLU A 395 -95.67 -59.84 -21.88
CA GLU A 395 -94.79 -59.15 -20.93
C GLU A 395 -93.93 -60.14 -20.12
N ARG A 396 -94.48 -61.31 -19.77
CA ARG A 396 -93.77 -62.35 -19.02
C ARG A 396 -92.56 -62.92 -19.79
N VAL A 397 -92.66 -63.01 -21.13
CA VAL A 397 -91.54 -63.39 -22.02
C VAL A 397 -90.47 -62.30 -22.12
N LEU A 398 -90.86 -61.02 -22.15
CA LEU A 398 -89.91 -59.90 -22.20
C LEU A 398 -89.12 -59.72 -20.90
N ARG A 399 -89.77 -59.87 -19.73
CA ARG A 399 -89.08 -59.79 -18.42
C ARG A 399 -88.00 -60.88 -18.25
N LEU A 400 -88.24 -62.08 -18.78
CA LEU A 400 -87.27 -63.18 -18.73
C LEU A 400 -86.02 -62.94 -19.60
N LEU A 401 -86.17 -62.20 -20.70
CA LEU A 401 -85.06 -61.78 -21.58
C LEU A 401 -84.19 -60.69 -20.95
N PHE A 402 -84.79 -59.65 -20.37
CA PHE A 402 -84.04 -58.58 -19.70
C PHE A 402 -83.28 -59.06 -18.47
N SER A 403 -83.86 -59.98 -17.68
CA SER A 403 -83.21 -60.52 -16.48
C SER A 403 -81.97 -61.37 -16.77
N LYS A 404 -81.70 -61.74 -18.03
CA LYS A 404 -80.53 -62.55 -18.42
C LYS A 404 -79.38 -61.76 -19.04
N ILE A 405 -79.63 -60.51 -19.47
CA ILE A 405 -78.60 -59.63 -20.06
C ILE A 405 -77.89 -58.81 -18.97
N ASN A 406 -78.60 -58.42 -17.90
CA ASN A 406 -78.04 -57.60 -16.83
C ASN A 406 -77.16 -58.38 -15.81
N SER A 407 -76.95 -59.69 -16.00
CA SER A 407 -76.10 -60.52 -15.12
C SER A 407 -74.65 -60.68 -15.58
N MET A 408 -74.21 -59.92 -16.58
CA MET A 408 -72.86 -60.00 -17.16
C MET A 408 -72.07 -58.69 -17.13
N GLN A 409 -72.54 -57.66 -16.41
CA GLN A 409 -71.91 -56.34 -16.37
C GLN A 409 -71.82 -55.82 -14.93
N GLY A 410 -70.70 -56.11 -14.25
CA GLY A 410 -70.43 -55.55 -12.92
C GLY A 410 -69.42 -56.35 -12.09
N PHE A 411 -68.12 -56.19 -12.36
CA PHE A 411 -67.07 -56.45 -11.39
C PHE A 411 -65.83 -55.57 -11.67
N PHE A 412 -65.33 -54.94 -10.61
CA PHE A 412 -64.12 -54.10 -10.51
C PHE A 412 -64.10 -52.71 -11.19
N GLU A 413 -64.60 -51.76 -10.41
CA GLU A 413 -64.19 -50.36 -10.39
C GLU A 413 -63.05 -50.16 -9.35
N GLY A 414 -62.16 -49.19 -9.59
CA GLY A 414 -61.32 -48.55 -8.56
C GLY A 414 -59.94 -49.16 -8.24
N SER A 415 -58.86 -48.40 -8.50
CA SER A 415 -58.14 -47.70 -7.42
C SER A 415 -57.11 -46.69 -7.95
N THR A 416 -56.88 -45.64 -7.18
CA THR A 416 -55.97 -44.50 -7.45
C THR A 416 -54.59 -44.71 -6.84
N ALA A 417 -53.52 -44.26 -7.51
CA ALA A 417 -52.24 -44.00 -6.85
C ALA A 417 -51.43 -42.90 -7.57
N SER A 418 -50.96 -41.93 -6.79
CA SER A 418 -50.06 -40.82 -7.16
C SER A 418 -48.60 -41.28 -7.27
N ILE A 419 -47.83 -40.68 -8.18
CA ILE A 419 -46.36 -40.67 -8.14
C ILE A 419 -45.90 -39.23 -8.37
N ASP A 420 -45.04 -38.73 -7.49
CA ASP A 420 -44.53 -37.36 -7.51
C ASP A 420 -43.00 -37.35 -7.27
N GLY A 421 -42.31 -36.40 -7.91
CA GLY A 421 -40.85 -36.17 -7.85
C GLY A 421 -39.98 -36.92 -8.89
N PRO A 422 -38.71 -36.49 -9.15
CA PRO A 422 -37.97 -35.40 -8.49
C PRO A 422 -37.32 -34.33 -9.43
N THR A 423 -36.68 -33.35 -8.76
CA THR A 423 -35.66 -32.34 -9.15
C THR A 423 -34.46 -32.90 -9.98
N PRO A 424 -33.50 -32.11 -10.58
CA PRO A 424 -32.81 -30.93 -9.99
C PRO A 424 -32.10 -29.90 -10.94
N PHE A 425 -31.15 -29.13 -10.36
CA PHE A 425 -29.97 -28.45 -10.99
C PHE A 425 -30.19 -27.09 -11.71
N LEU A 426 -29.32 -26.07 -11.66
CA LEU A 426 -28.33 -25.58 -10.66
C LEU A 426 -27.76 -24.19 -11.10
N THR A 427 -27.12 -23.51 -10.14
CA THR A 427 -26.00 -22.53 -10.20
C THR A 427 -26.12 -21.11 -10.80
N GLU A 428 -25.55 -20.20 -9.99
CA GLU A 428 -24.54 -19.16 -10.31
C GLU A 428 -24.92 -17.68 -10.42
N GLN A 429 -24.25 -16.88 -9.57
CA GLN A 429 -24.03 -15.45 -9.73
C GLN A 429 -22.83 -15.22 -10.68
N PRO A 430 -22.53 -13.97 -11.08
CA PRO A 430 -21.50 -13.28 -10.29
C PRO A 430 -21.72 -11.77 -10.07
N THR A 431 -21.02 -11.32 -9.02
CA THR A 431 -20.63 -9.96 -8.63
C THR A 431 -20.43 -8.92 -9.76
N GLN A 432 -20.80 -7.66 -9.48
CA GLN A 432 -20.11 -6.48 -10.02
C GLN A 432 -19.66 -5.55 -8.90
N SER A 433 -18.42 -5.08 -9.02
CA SER A 433 -17.78 -4.08 -8.18
C SER A 433 -17.65 -2.77 -8.95
N LEU A 434 -17.85 -1.63 -8.28
CA LEU A 434 -17.51 -0.31 -8.81
C LEU A 434 -16.91 0.55 -7.68
N PHE A 435 -15.71 1.07 -7.95
CA PHE A 435 -14.98 2.02 -7.09
C PHE A 435 -15.49 3.47 -7.30
N PRO A 436 -15.15 4.42 -6.42
CA PRO A 436 -15.74 5.77 -6.42
C PRO A 436 -15.07 6.73 -7.42
N ASN A 437 -15.78 7.82 -7.73
CA ASN A 437 -15.27 8.97 -8.48
C ASN A 437 -15.07 10.18 -7.58
N CYS A 438 -14.00 10.94 -7.88
CA CYS A 438 -13.71 12.34 -7.51
C CYS A 438 -13.69 12.73 -6.03
#